data_AF-A0A3M2CC26-F1
#
_entry.id   AF-A0A3M2CC26-F1
#
_cell.length_a   1.000
_cell.length_b   1.000
_cell.length_c   1.000
_cell.angle_alpha   90.00
_cell.angle_beta   90.00
_cell.angle_gamma   90.00
#
_symmetry.space_group_name_H-M   'P 1'
#
loop_
_entity.id
_entity.type
_entity.pdbx_description
1 polymer ?
#
loop_
_entity_poly.entity_id
_entity_poly.type
_entity_poly.pdbx_seq_one_letter_code
_entity_poly.pdbx_strand_id
1 'polypeptide(L)'
;MPTADRRSRPLALAALLLVGAVTLGGCISSGSVSEYEGPNIGDRTLAQIEPGETTRAWILAVLGEPTERSTVDGAGDVEVWKWVRRKMTTTRGSALVVSSKSRTEEVRTVYVELTDGVVTRAWRD
;
A
#
# COMPACT_ATOMS: atom_id res chain seq x y z
N MET A 1 -4.70 -34.92 -71.08
CA MET A 1 -3.75 -33.80 -70.95
C MET A 1 -4.43 -32.54 -71.48
N PRO A 2 -4.38 -31.36 -70.84
CA PRO A 2 -3.99 -30.98 -69.48
C PRO A 2 -5.16 -30.45 -68.62
N THR A 3 -4.90 -30.37 -67.32
CA THR A 3 -5.70 -29.90 -66.18
C THR A 3 -5.59 -28.39 -65.93
N ALA A 4 -6.37 -27.91 -64.94
CA ALA A 4 -6.22 -26.71 -64.09
C ALA A 4 -7.25 -25.62 -64.38
N ASP A 5 -8.39 -25.63 -63.69
CA ASP A 5 -8.57 -25.17 -62.31
C ASP A 5 -8.09 -23.72 -62.09
N ARG A 6 -9.05 -22.80 -61.99
CA ARG A 6 -8.78 -21.39 -61.67
C ARG A 6 -9.98 -20.77 -60.97
N ARG A 7 -10.35 -21.24 -59.78
CA ARG A 7 -11.26 -20.50 -58.89
C ARG A 7 -11.00 -20.81 -57.42
N SER A 8 -9.86 -20.35 -56.90
CA SER A 8 -9.55 -20.48 -55.48
C SER A 8 -8.47 -19.49 -55.04
N ARG A 9 -8.66 -18.19 -55.29
CA ARG A 9 -7.74 -17.13 -54.85
C ARG A 9 -8.26 -16.07 -53.87
N PRO A 10 -9.55 -16.00 -53.46
CA PRO A 10 -9.92 -15.09 -52.37
C PRO A 10 -9.86 -15.74 -50.98
N LEU A 11 -9.97 -17.08 -50.88
CA LEU A 11 -9.99 -17.78 -49.59
C LEU A 11 -8.61 -17.91 -48.91
N ALA A 12 -7.53 -17.97 -49.68
CA ALA A 12 -6.19 -18.12 -49.12
C ALA A 12 -5.71 -16.86 -48.35
N LEU A 13 -6.17 -15.67 -48.77
CA LEU A 13 -5.87 -14.40 -48.10
C LEU A 13 -6.69 -14.20 -46.81
N ALA A 14 -7.94 -14.66 -46.78
CA ALA A 14 -8.78 -14.60 -45.59
C ALA A 14 -8.27 -15.54 -44.48
N ALA A 15 -7.76 -16.71 -44.85
CA ALA A 15 -7.22 -17.68 -43.89
C ALA A 15 -5.94 -17.19 -43.19
N LEU A 16 -5.10 -16.41 -43.87
CA LEU A 16 -3.85 -15.88 -43.28
C LEU A 16 -4.10 -14.78 -42.22
N LEU A 17 -5.17 -13.99 -42.38
CA LEU A 17 -5.57 -12.94 -41.43
C LEU A 17 -6.22 -13.50 -40.15
N LEU A 18 -6.90 -14.65 -40.24
CA LEU A 18 -7.52 -15.32 -39.08
C LEU A 18 -6.51 -16.02 -38.17
N VAL A 19 -5.37 -16.48 -38.70
CA VAL A 19 -4.31 -17.14 -37.90
C VAL A 19 -3.45 -16.13 -37.12
N GLY A 20 -3.32 -14.88 -37.60
CA GLY A 20 -2.58 -13.82 -36.90
C GLY A 20 -3.28 -13.24 -35.66
N ALA A 21 -4.59 -13.43 -35.52
CA ALA A 21 -5.38 -12.83 -34.43
C ALA A 21 -5.30 -13.59 -33.09
N VAL A 22 -4.79 -14.83 -33.08
CA VAL A 22 -4.86 -15.73 -31.91
C VAL A 22 -3.56 -15.74 -31.08
N THR A 23 -2.46 -15.15 -31.56
CA THR A 23 -1.16 -15.17 -30.84
C THR A 23 -0.90 -13.96 -29.94
N LEU A 24 -1.83 -13.01 -29.82
CA LEU A 24 -1.72 -11.84 -28.94
C LEU A 24 -2.15 -12.09 -27.49
N GLY A 25 -2.24 -13.36 -27.06
CA GLY A 25 -2.34 -13.74 -25.65
C GLY A 25 -1.03 -13.53 -24.90
N GLY A 26 -0.50 -12.30 -24.90
CA GLY A 26 0.65 -11.94 -24.09
C GLY A 26 0.28 -12.02 -22.62
N CYS A 27 0.90 -12.93 -21.87
CA CYS A 27 0.75 -12.99 -20.42
C CYS A 27 1.19 -11.65 -19.82
N ILE A 28 0.23 -10.81 -19.42
CA ILE A 28 0.49 -9.64 -18.57
C ILE A 28 0.85 -10.20 -17.19
N SER A 29 2.15 -10.26 -16.89
CA SER A 29 2.61 -10.50 -15.53
C SER A 29 2.57 -9.16 -14.78
N SER A 30 1.57 -8.96 -13.94
CA SER A 30 1.57 -7.87 -12.95
C SER A 30 2.09 -8.40 -11.63
N GLY A 31 2.99 -7.65 -10.99
CA GLY A 31 3.52 -7.97 -9.67
C GLY A 31 3.55 -6.72 -8.79
N SER A 32 3.14 -6.87 -7.54
CA SER A 32 3.22 -5.81 -6.53
C SER A 32 4.08 -6.28 -5.35
N VAL A 33 5.02 -5.45 -4.92
CA VAL A 33 5.80 -5.67 -3.69
C VAL A 33 5.46 -4.54 -2.73
N SER A 34 5.11 -4.89 -1.49
CA SER A 34 4.86 -3.92 -0.42
C SER A 34 5.92 -4.05 0.67
N GLU A 35 6.53 -2.93 1.02
CA GLU A 35 7.49 -2.78 2.10
C GLU A 35 6.84 -1.95 3.22
N TYR A 36 7.08 -2.33 4.47
CA TYR A 36 6.51 -1.67 5.65
C TYR A 36 7.62 -1.21 6.59
N GLU A 37 7.52 0.02 7.06
CA GLU A 37 8.41 0.61 8.06
C GLU A 37 7.58 1.14 9.24
N GLY A 38 8.08 0.92 10.46
CA GLY A 38 7.45 1.37 11.69
C GLY A 38 6.39 0.42 12.26
N PRO A 39 5.86 0.73 13.46
CA PRO A 39 4.96 -0.16 14.19
C PRO A 39 3.56 -0.19 13.57
N ASN A 40 2.92 -1.36 13.62
CA ASN A 40 1.55 -1.55 13.15
C ASN A 40 0.56 -1.43 14.31
N ILE A 41 0.09 -0.20 14.57
CA ILE A 41 -0.92 0.06 15.60
C ILE A 41 -2.32 -0.02 14.96
N GLY A 42 -2.98 -1.15 15.18
CA GLY A 42 -4.34 -1.40 14.67
C GLY A 42 -5.45 -0.74 15.50
N ASP A 43 -6.66 -0.70 14.94
CA ASP A 43 -7.82 -0.06 15.58
C ASP A 43 -8.19 -0.69 16.92
N ARG A 44 -8.04 -2.03 17.04
CA ARG A 44 -8.28 -2.74 18.28
C ARG A 44 -7.30 -2.38 19.40
N THR A 45 -6.06 -2.04 19.04
CA THR A 45 -5.07 -1.58 20.03
C THR A 45 -5.36 -0.15 20.44
N LEU A 46 -5.69 0.72 19.47
CA LEU A 46 -6.06 2.09 19.75
C LEU A 46 -7.33 2.19 20.61
N ALA A 47 -8.31 1.30 20.40
CA ALA A 47 -9.54 1.23 21.17
C ALA A 47 -9.38 0.74 22.62
N GLN A 48 -8.22 0.17 22.97
CA GLN A 48 -7.90 -0.18 24.36
C GLN A 48 -7.32 1.00 25.14
N ILE A 49 -7.02 2.11 24.47
CA ILE A 49 -6.55 3.33 25.13
C ILE A 49 -7.78 4.05 25.67
N GLU A 50 -7.89 4.06 26.99
CA GLU A 50 -8.94 4.74 27.73
C GLU A 50 -8.41 6.06 28.30
N PRO A 51 -8.87 7.22 27.79
CA PRO A 51 -8.47 8.52 28.32
C PRO A 51 -8.79 8.67 29.81
N GLY A 52 -7.85 9.20 30.59
CA GLY A 52 -7.95 9.37 32.04
C GLY A 52 -7.55 8.13 32.85
N GLU A 53 -7.44 6.95 32.23
CA GLU A 53 -7.05 5.71 32.91
C GLU A 53 -5.73 5.14 32.38
N THR A 54 -5.50 5.22 31.06
CA THR A 54 -4.31 4.65 30.44
C THR A 54 -3.09 5.48 30.78
N THR A 55 -2.04 4.82 31.28
CA THR A 55 -0.82 5.50 31.73
C THR A 55 0.28 5.48 30.68
N ARG A 56 1.26 6.37 30.84
CA ARG A 56 2.52 6.39 30.09
C ARG A 56 3.19 5.01 30.03
N ALA A 57 3.26 4.31 31.16
CA ALA A 57 3.91 3.01 31.26
C ALA A 57 3.18 1.94 30.43
N TRP A 58 1.84 1.96 30.45
CA TRP A 58 1.04 1.06 29.63
C TRP A 58 1.25 1.33 28.14
N ILE A 59 1.27 2.60 27.73
CA ILE A 59 1.52 3.00 26.34
C ILE A 59 2.86 2.47 25.85
N LEU A 60 3.94 2.67 26.62
CA LEU A 60 5.26 2.15 26.25
C LEU A 60 5.30 0.61 26.22
N ALA A 61 4.60 -0.06 27.15
CA ALA A 61 4.57 -1.51 27.20
C ALA A 61 3.81 -2.13 26.00
N VAL A 62 2.75 -1.48 25.53
CA VAL A 62 1.87 -2.02 24.49
C VAL A 62 2.22 -1.51 23.09
N LEU A 63 2.53 -0.22 22.94
CA LEU A 63 2.82 0.42 21.65
C LEU A 63 4.33 0.51 21.37
N GLY A 64 5.17 0.34 22.39
CA GLY A 64 6.62 0.56 22.30
C GLY A 64 7.00 2.04 22.29
N GLU A 65 8.28 2.30 22.02
CA GLU A 65 8.81 3.65 21.92
C GLU A 65 8.15 4.43 20.76
N PRO A 66 7.69 5.67 20.99
CA PRO A 66 7.22 6.54 19.91
C PRO A 66 8.36 6.93 18.98
N THR A 67 7.98 7.17 17.72
CA THR A 67 8.88 7.72 16.70
C THR A 67 9.32 9.14 17.05
N GLU A 68 8.43 9.93 17.65
CA GLU A 68 8.69 11.31 18.06
C GLU A 68 7.94 11.63 19.35
N ARG A 69 8.56 12.46 20.20
CA ARG A 69 7.95 13.03 21.40
C ARG A 69 8.12 14.54 21.36
N SER A 70 7.07 15.26 21.70
CA SER A 70 7.07 16.71 21.83
C SER A 70 6.37 17.12 23.12
N THR A 71 6.93 18.06 23.86
CA THR A 71 6.29 18.73 24.99
C THR A 71 5.56 19.98 24.52
N VAL A 72 4.45 20.33 25.15
CA VAL A 72 3.70 21.55 24.83
C VAL A 72 4.11 22.66 25.79
N ASP A 73 4.90 23.62 25.30
CA ASP A 73 5.38 24.74 26.11
C ASP A 73 4.23 25.59 26.67
N GLY A 74 4.32 25.93 27.95
CA GLY A 74 3.33 26.78 28.63
C GLY A 74 2.01 26.10 29.00
N ALA A 75 1.86 24.80 28.73
CA ALA A 75 0.62 24.04 28.98
C ALA A 75 0.69 23.05 30.16
N GLY A 76 1.71 23.13 31.02
CA GLY A 76 1.93 22.14 32.10
C GLY A 76 2.72 20.91 31.61
N ASP A 77 2.59 19.77 32.28
CA ASP A 77 3.24 18.50 31.89
C ASP A 77 2.45 17.80 30.78
N VAL A 78 2.30 18.49 29.65
CA VAL A 78 1.60 17.97 28.46
C VAL A 78 2.60 17.49 27.42
N GLU A 79 2.46 16.24 27.01
CA GLU A 79 3.28 15.60 25.98
C GLU A 79 2.41 15.09 24.84
N VAL A 80 2.94 15.14 23.63
CA VAL A 80 2.36 14.51 22.44
C VAL A 80 3.38 13.54 21.87
N TRP A 81 2.99 12.28 21.80
CA TRP A 81 3.79 11.17 21.30
C TRP A 81 3.24 10.70 19.95
N LYS A 82 4.13 10.38 19.02
CA LYS A 82 3.78 10.05 17.63
C LYS A 82 4.42 8.73 17.22
N TRP A 83 3.64 7.87 16.57
CA TRP A 83 4.13 6.66 15.90
C TRP A 83 3.82 6.75 14.42
N VAL A 84 4.86 6.73 13.60
CA VAL A 84 4.74 6.84 12.15
C VAL A 84 4.94 5.47 11.52
N ARG A 85 3.97 5.04 10.70
CA ARG A 85 4.06 3.85 9.88
C ARG A 85 4.04 4.24 8.40
N ARG A 86 5.02 3.76 7.64
CA ARG A 86 5.10 3.97 6.19
C ARG A 86 4.93 2.63 5.47
N LYS A 87 4.12 2.63 4.41
CA LYS A 87 3.93 1.49 3.51
C LYS A 87 4.27 1.94 2.10
N MET A 88 5.31 1.35 1.53
CA MET A 88 5.71 1.58 0.14
C MET A 88 5.24 0.41 -0.71
N THR A 89 4.40 0.66 -1.70
CA THR A 89 3.96 -0.36 -2.65
C THR A 89 4.53 -0.03 -4.02
N THR A 90 5.30 -0.96 -4.58
CA THR A 90 5.85 -0.87 -5.93
C THR A 90 5.13 -1.88 -6.82
N THR A 91 4.43 -1.39 -7.85
CA THR A 91 3.74 -2.23 -8.84
C THR A 91 4.52 -2.19 -10.15
N ARG A 92 4.79 -3.37 -10.72
CA ARG A 92 5.36 -3.51 -12.06
C ARG A 92 4.36 -4.20 -12.97
N GLY A 93 4.10 -3.58 -14.12
CA GLY A 93 3.33 -4.15 -15.21
C GLY A 93 4.16 -4.20 -16.48
N SER A 94 4.05 -5.29 -17.23
CA SER A 94 4.58 -5.42 -18.58
C SER A 94 3.44 -5.75 -19.54
N ALA A 95 3.32 -4.98 -20.61
CA ALA A 95 2.46 -5.31 -21.75
C ALA A 95 3.27 -5.12 -23.03
N LEU A 96 3.59 -6.24 -23.69
CA LEU A 96 4.22 -6.50 -25.00
C LEU A 96 5.33 -5.57 -25.56
N VAL A 97 5.38 -4.27 -25.23
CA VAL A 97 6.44 -3.31 -25.59
C VAL A 97 6.66 -2.21 -24.52
N VAL A 98 5.80 -2.09 -23.51
CA VAL A 98 5.86 -1.03 -22.48
C VAL A 98 5.99 -1.66 -21.10
N SER A 99 7.00 -1.18 -20.35
CA SER A 99 7.13 -1.46 -18.92
C SER A 99 6.71 -0.23 -18.12
N SER A 100 5.79 -0.40 -17.19
CA SER A 100 5.39 0.65 -16.25
C SER A 100 5.79 0.24 -14.83
N LYS A 101 6.32 1.22 -14.08
CA LYS A 101 6.58 1.09 -12.65
C LYS A 101 5.82 2.22 -11.96
N SER A 102 4.97 1.88 -11.01
CA SER A 102 4.36 2.86 -10.11
C SER A 102 4.82 2.58 -8.68
N ARG A 103 5.03 3.66 -7.94
CA ARG A 103 5.33 3.63 -6.51
C ARG A 103 4.25 4.43 -5.79
N THR A 104 3.64 3.82 -4.79
CA THR A 104 2.65 4.46 -3.91
C THR A 104 3.18 4.41 -2.49
N GLU A 105 3.14 5.54 -1.80
CA GLU A 105 3.49 5.65 -0.39
C GLU A 105 2.22 5.95 0.40
N GLU A 106 1.93 5.11 1.40
CA GLU A 106 0.88 5.33 2.38
C GLU A 106 1.55 5.60 3.74
N VAL A 107 1.28 6.76 4.33
CA VAL A 107 1.73 7.11 5.67
C VAL A 107 0.53 7.07 6.60
N ARG A 108 0.70 6.45 7.78
CA ARG A 108 -0.29 6.46 8.86
C ARG A 108 0.39 6.89 10.13
N THR A 109 -0.21 7.83 10.85
CA THR A 109 0.36 8.35 12.09
C THR A 109 -0.62 8.20 13.23
N VAL A 110 -0.17 7.60 14.32
CA VAL A 110 -0.94 7.54 15.58
C VAL A 110 -0.34 8.57 16.54
N TYR A 111 -1.23 9.32 17.17
CA TYR A 111 -0.89 10.32 18.17
C TYR A 111 -1.49 9.92 19.51
N VAL A 112 -0.72 10.12 20.56
CA VAL A 112 -1.17 10.00 21.95
C VAL A 112 -0.76 11.27 22.68
N GLU A 113 -1.73 11.95 23.27
CA GLU A 113 -1.53 13.09 24.14
C GLU A 113 -1.59 12.62 25.59
N LEU A 114 -0.60 13.02 26.39
CA LEU A 114 -0.52 12.74 27.80
C LEU A 114 -0.50 14.05 28.58
N THR A 115 -1.14 14.06 29.74
CA THR A 115 -1.03 15.13 30.74
C THR A 115 -0.72 14.47 32.07
N ASP A 116 0.33 14.92 32.74
CA ASP A 116 0.81 14.35 34.01
C ASP A 116 1.02 12.82 33.93
N GLY A 117 1.48 12.34 32.77
CA GLY A 117 1.74 10.92 32.51
C GLY A 117 0.51 10.04 32.27
N VAL A 118 -0.69 10.62 32.15
CA VAL A 118 -1.94 9.90 31.83
C VAL A 118 -2.44 10.34 30.45
N VAL A 119 -2.94 9.40 29.66
CA VAL A 119 -3.46 9.70 28.32
C VAL A 119 -4.73 10.55 28.43
N THR A 120 -4.75 11.67 27.73
CA THR A 120 -5.93 12.54 27.59
C THR A 120 -6.61 12.37 26.25
N ARG A 121 -5.84 12.00 25.21
CA ARG A 121 -6.37 11.82 23.86
C ARG A 121 -5.51 10.85 23.05
N ALA A 122 -6.15 10.06 22.20
CA ALA A 122 -5.46 9.23 21.21
C ALA A 122 -6.22 9.26 19.89
N TRP A 123 -5.53 9.45 18.78
CA TRP A 123 -6.15 9.52 17.44
C TRP A 123 -5.20 9.07 16.35
N ARG A 124 -5.75 8.82 15.15
CA ARG A 124 -4.97 8.50 13.95
C ARG A 124 -5.28 9.51 12.84
N ASP A 125 -4.25 9.82 12.07
CA ASP A 125 -4.31 10.51 10.77
C ASP A 125 -4.14 9.51 9.61
#